data_AF-A0AAX4HW44-F1
#
_entry.id   AF-A0AAX4HW44-F1
#
_cell.length_a   1.000
_cell.length_b   1.000
_cell.length_c   1.000
_cell.angle_alpha   90.00
_cell.angle_beta   90.00
_cell.angle_gamma   90.00
#
_symmetry.space_group_name_H-M   'P 1'
#
loop_
_entity.id
_entity.type
_entity.pdbx_description
1 polymer ?
#
loop_
_entity_poly.entity_id
_entity_poly.type
_entity_poly.pdbx_seq_one_letter_code
_entity_poly.pdbx_strand_id
1 'polypeptide(L)'
;MPSSHTLDFIVCCHLSTSVASMVTAMKDLHRLLKPGGTIILLEPRQESPTAMALYGTCPSWWRHGAVDRTTKDDAGPRNWHSCLEETGFVDIVDMPYISPATADAEEDVGDPAVHLLLIAKSPQQASVSPERSPPVPILLIRGDTTREIQGNPSLSGLAALLRGFGHQVTTTSTLEDADPAGKINPTEEEFRALQDLFLKSRGVLFIIRGTRSYSPVLNMVVGMIRTVRSEIGESRLLVLDVEDKADRTISDPDVVKAVGALFEREFLAGNVASPSATGASDTEFRLWYGRLMVPRLIPDKAASRDVMAASEGQDNGTPTPQEEVWTQPGRLLRAEISTPGLLDTIHFVNDNHHPDAGLAANSVEIEVKAVGLNSRDVMMAMGQTELEALGAEASGVVTAVGDGMHERFAVGDRVACLHLGTIRSFVRGDSRFVQKLPPDMGFDTGAALPGAYTTSKHYCCFCCCCCYCSRLADHQCPLPLL
;
A
#
# COMPACT_ATOMS: atom_id res chain seq x y z
N MET A 1 -10.96 22.42 -34.78
CA MET A 1 -10.36 21.08 -34.58
C MET A 1 -8.90 21.27 -34.18
N PRO A 2 -8.33 20.44 -33.30
CA PRO A 2 -6.90 20.50 -33.00
C PRO A 2 -6.09 20.31 -34.29
N SER A 3 -4.95 20.97 -34.40
CA SER A 3 -4.01 20.74 -35.51
C SER A 3 -3.43 19.32 -35.44
N SER A 4 -3.15 18.72 -36.60
CA SER A 4 -2.57 17.38 -36.69
C SER A 4 -1.24 17.28 -35.94
N HIS A 5 -0.97 16.12 -35.34
CA HIS A 5 0.28 15.79 -34.63
C HIS A 5 0.65 16.74 -33.47
N THR A 6 -0.31 17.06 -32.60
CA THR A 6 -0.09 17.95 -31.45
C THR A 6 -0.07 17.25 -30.11
N LEU A 7 -0.63 16.04 -30.00
CA LEU A 7 -0.85 15.36 -28.73
C LEU A 7 0.20 14.26 -28.50
N ASP A 8 0.74 14.20 -27.29
CA ASP A 8 1.64 13.13 -26.85
C ASP A 8 0.87 11.89 -26.40
N PHE A 9 -0.30 12.08 -25.79
CA PHE A 9 -1.20 11.00 -25.44
C PHE A 9 -2.67 11.36 -25.62
N ILE A 10 -3.51 10.35 -25.88
CA ILE A 10 -4.97 10.46 -25.94
C ILE A 10 -5.57 9.38 -25.04
N VAL A 11 -6.50 9.76 -24.17
CA VAL A 11 -7.28 8.83 -23.35
C VAL A 11 -8.72 8.84 -23.84
N CYS A 12 -9.28 7.67 -24.13
CA CYS A 12 -10.68 7.52 -24.50
C CYS A 12 -11.35 6.45 -23.63
N CYS A 13 -12.56 6.75 -23.17
CA CYS A 13 -13.36 5.82 -22.40
C CYS A 13 -14.63 5.50 -23.18
N HIS A 14 -14.96 4.21 -23.29
CA HIS A 14 -16.19 3.70 -23.91
C HIS A 14 -16.42 4.21 -25.34
N LEU A 15 -15.34 4.40 -26.09
CA LEU A 15 -15.33 4.87 -27.48
C LEU A 15 -16.19 3.95 -28.35
N SER A 16 -16.13 2.64 -28.14
CA SER A 16 -16.92 1.66 -28.91
C SER A 16 -18.43 1.89 -28.85
N THR A 17 -18.95 2.51 -27.79
CA THR A 17 -20.38 2.80 -27.65
C THR A 17 -20.78 4.14 -28.29
N SER A 18 -19.80 5.03 -28.48
CA SER A 18 -20.05 6.42 -28.88
C SER A 18 -19.85 6.66 -30.38
N VAL A 19 -19.12 5.79 -31.07
CA VAL A 19 -18.79 5.97 -32.50
C VAL A 19 -19.64 5.10 -33.41
N ALA A 20 -19.79 5.51 -34.67
CA ALA A 20 -20.44 4.71 -35.70
C ALA A 20 -19.46 3.70 -36.35
N SER A 21 -18.17 4.06 -36.42
CA SER A 21 -17.10 3.23 -36.98
C SER A 21 -15.86 3.39 -36.11
N MET A 22 -15.39 2.29 -35.52
CA MET A 22 -14.16 2.26 -34.74
C MET A 22 -12.95 2.63 -35.61
N VAL A 23 -12.85 2.07 -36.81
CA VAL A 23 -11.74 2.32 -37.74
C VAL A 23 -11.64 3.79 -38.11
N THR A 24 -12.77 4.46 -38.38
CA THR A 24 -12.77 5.88 -38.72
C THR A 24 -12.34 6.73 -37.53
N ALA A 25 -12.88 6.45 -36.34
CA ALA A 25 -12.51 7.16 -35.12
C ALA A 25 -11.01 7.00 -34.82
N MET A 26 -10.49 5.77 -34.91
CA MET A 26 -9.07 5.48 -34.67
C MET A 26 -8.15 6.17 -35.70
N LYS A 27 -8.55 6.26 -36.97
CA LYS A 27 -7.81 7.04 -37.99
C LYS A 27 -7.76 8.53 -37.66
N ASP A 28 -8.85 9.10 -37.17
CA ASP A 28 -8.89 10.51 -36.77
C ASP A 28 -8.05 10.76 -35.51
N LEU A 29 -8.11 9.88 -34.52
CA LEU A 29 -7.27 9.95 -33.31
C LEU A 29 -5.78 9.79 -33.64
N HIS A 30 -5.44 8.89 -34.56
CA HIS A 30 -4.06 8.71 -35.01
C HIS A 30 -3.48 9.99 -35.65
N ARG A 31 -4.28 10.76 -36.39
CA ARG A 31 -3.85 12.05 -36.97
C ARG A 31 -3.56 13.13 -35.94
N LEU A 32 -4.16 13.05 -34.76
CA LEU A 32 -3.95 14.02 -33.68
C LEU A 32 -2.68 13.73 -32.87
N LEU A 33 -2.27 12.46 -32.82
CA LEU A 33 -1.07 12.01 -32.10
C LEU A 33 0.21 12.41 -32.85
N LYS A 34 1.22 12.85 -32.09
CA LYS A 34 2.59 12.95 -32.60
C LYS A 34 3.13 11.56 -32.96
N PRO A 35 4.12 11.45 -33.87
CA PRO A 35 4.86 10.20 -34.06
C PRO A 35 5.42 9.69 -32.73
N GLY A 36 5.17 8.42 -32.37
CA GLY A 36 5.51 7.86 -31.06
C GLY A 36 4.51 8.17 -29.93
N GLY A 37 3.45 8.94 -30.20
CA GLY A 37 2.40 9.26 -29.23
C GLY A 37 1.58 8.04 -28.83
N THR A 38 1.00 8.07 -27.63
CA THR A 38 0.32 6.91 -27.02
C THR A 38 -1.20 7.11 -26.98
N ILE A 39 -1.97 6.07 -27.32
CA ILE A 39 -3.41 6.03 -27.06
C ILE A 39 -3.71 5.05 -25.93
N ILE A 40 -4.61 5.45 -25.04
CA ILE A 40 -5.10 4.66 -23.92
C ILE A 40 -6.61 4.56 -24.05
N LEU A 41 -7.14 3.35 -24.16
CA LEU A 41 -8.58 3.09 -24.28
C LEU A 41 -9.05 2.31 -23.04
N LEU A 42 -10.13 2.79 -22.43
CA LEU A 42 -10.84 2.08 -21.36
C LEU A 42 -12.19 1.62 -21.89
N GLU A 43 -12.32 0.33 -22.14
CA GLU A 43 -13.48 -0.24 -22.83
C GLU A 43 -14.17 -1.29 -21.95
N PRO A 44 -15.50 -1.36 -21.95
CA PRO A 44 -16.18 -2.40 -21.19
C PRO A 44 -15.99 -3.75 -21.88
N ARG A 45 -15.68 -4.80 -21.09
CA ARG A 45 -15.44 -6.15 -21.61
C ARG A 45 -16.76 -6.78 -22.05
N GLN A 46 -16.82 -7.25 -23.29
CA GLN A 46 -18.06 -7.87 -23.80
C GLN A 46 -18.38 -9.20 -23.11
N GLU A 47 -17.36 -9.89 -22.62
CA GLU A 47 -17.47 -11.14 -21.88
C GLU A 47 -17.81 -10.96 -20.39
N SER A 48 -17.70 -9.74 -19.85
CA SER A 48 -18.01 -9.45 -18.45
C SER A 48 -19.53 -9.48 -18.22
N PRO A 49 -20.05 -10.37 -17.34
CA PRO A 49 -21.46 -10.40 -17.00
C PRO A 49 -21.92 -9.07 -16.37
N THR A 50 -21.06 -8.45 -15.57
CA THR A 50 -21.30 -7.16 -14.93
C THR A 50 -21.39 -6.05 -15.98
N ALA A 51 -20.45 -5.99 -16.93
CA ALA A 51 -20.51 -5.02 -18.02
C ALA A 51 -21.77 -5.23 -18.89
N MET A 52 -22.15 -6.49 -19.14
CA MET A 52 -23.39 -6.83 -19.85
C MET A 52 -24.64 -6.39 -19.08
N ALA A 53 -24.67 -6.55 -17.75
CA ALA A 53 -25.78 -6.09 -16.93
C ALA A 53 -25.90 -4.55 -16.93
N LEU A 54 -24.76 -3.84 -16.88
CA LEU A 54 -24.72 -2.38 -16.84
C LEU A 54 -25.06 -1.74 -18.20
N TYR A 55 -24.50 -2.27 -19.29
CA TYR A 55 -24.52 -1.63 -20.60
C TYR A 55 -25.34 -2.39 -21.66
N GLY A 56 -25.66 -3.66 -21.44
CA GLY A 56 -26.34 -4.51 -22.42
C GLY A 56 -27.77 -4.10 -22.75
N THR A 57 -28.38 -3.21 -21.96
CA THR A 57 -29.68 -2.61 -22.28
C THR A 57 -29.56 -1.42 -23.24
N CYS A 58 -28.37 -0.86 -23.42
CA CYS A 58 -28.14 0.27 -24.32
C CYS A 58 -27.99 -0.20 -25.77
N PRO A 59 -28.74 0.35 -26.75
CA PRO A 59 -28.57 0.00 -28.17
C PRO A 59 -27.15 0.23 -28.69
N SER A 60 -26.44 1.22 -28.14
CA SER A 60 -25.03 1.52 -28.46
C SER A 60 -24.09 0.35 -28.12
N TRP A 61 -24.41 -0.49 -27.15
CA TRP A 61 -23.62 -1.66 -26.79
C TRP A 61 -23.52 -2.67 -27.95
N TRP A 62 -24.62 -2.86 -28.67
CA TRP A 62 -24.75 -3.86 -29.72
C TRP A 62 -24.32 -3.36 -31.11
N ARG A 63 -23.91 -2.09 -31.23
CA ARG A 63 -23.66 -1.41 -32.51
C ARG A 63 -22.61 -2.08 -33.39
N HIS A 64 -21.60 -2.71 -32.78
CA HIS A 64 -20.52 -3.36 -33.51
C HIS A 64 -20.68 -4.88 -33.62
N GLY A 65 -21.82 -5.44 -33.20
CA GLY A 65 -22.12 -6.88 -33.22
C GLY A 65 -22.09 -7.54 -31.84
N ALA A 66 -22.66 -8.74 -31.73
CA ALA A 66 -22.66 -9.57 -30.52
C ALA A 66 -21.58 -10.65 -30.59
N VAL A 67 -20.91 -10.93 -29.46
CA VAL A 67 -19.88 -11.99 -29.37
C VAL A 67 -20.51 -13.35 -29.68
N ASP A 68 -19.96 -14.07 -30.66
CA ASP A 68 -20.24 -15.48 -30.83
C ASP A 68 -19.55 -16.26 -29.69
N ARG A 69 -20.35 -16.80 -28.76
CA ARG A 69 -19.84 -17.55 -27.60
C ARG A 69 -19.37 -18.96 -27.95
N THR A 70 -19.50 -19.39 -29.21
CA THR A 70 -19.20 -20.77 -29.64
C THR A 70 -17.78 -20.94 -30.20
N THR A 71 -17.13 -19.88 -30.65
CA THR A 71 -15.75 -19.90 -31.12
C THR A 71 -14.81 -19.52 -29.98
N LYS A 72 -13.83 -20.38 -29.68
CA LYS A 72 -12.70 -20.08 -28.78
C LYS A 72 -11.73 -19.03 -29.33
N ASP A 73 -11.94 -18.60 -30.57
CA ASP A 73 -11.19 -17.52 -31.18
C ASP A 73 -11.74 -16.19 -30.66
N ASP A 74 -10.87 -15.35 -30.09
CA ASP A 74 -11.11 -13.97 -29.63
C ASP A 74 -11.57 -12.99 -30.75
N ALA A 75 -12.02 -13.52 -31.90
CA ALA A 75 -12.57 -12.78 -33.03
C ALA A 75 -13.99 -12.25 -32.76
N GLY A 76 -14.21 -11.71 -31.57
CA GLY A 76 -15.44 -10.99 -31.23
C GLY A 76 -15.59 -9.72 -32.08
N PRO A 77 -16.83 -9.20 -32.22
CA PRO A 77 -17.15 -8.00 -33.00
C PRO A 77 -16.43 -6.71 -32.58
N ARG A 78 -15.84 -6.68 -31.37
CA ARG A 78 -14.96 -5.61 -30.88
C ARG A 78 -13.51 -6.06 -30.81
N ASN A 79 -12.98 -6.53 -31.94
CA ASN A 79 -11.56 -6.87 -32.05
C ASN A 79 -10.72 -5.57 -32.10
N TRP A 80 -10.37 -5.06 -30.91
CA TRP A 80 -9.53 -3.88 -30.77
C TRP A 80 -8.13 -4.09 -31.34
N HIS A 81 -7.57 -5.30 -31.22
CA HIS A 81 -6.26 -5.63 -31.77
C HIS A 81 -6.24 -5.40 -33.28
N SER A 82 -7.13 -6.04 -34.03
CA SER A 82 -7.20 -5.87 -35.49
C SER A 82 -7.54 -4.43 -35.90
N CYS A 83 -8.42 -3.75 -35.16
CA CYS A 83 -8.74 -2.34 -35.46
C CYS A 83 -7.52 -1.42 -35.26
N LEU A 84 -6.73 -1.63 -34.21
CA LEU A 84 -5.52 -0.86 -33.92
C LEU A 84 -4.44 -1.12 -34.97
N GLU A 85 -4.23 -2.39 -35.34
CA GLU A 85 -3.29 -2.78 -36.40
C GLU A 85 -3.69 -2.19 -37.77
N GLU A 86 -4.95 -2.29 -38.17
CA GLU A 86 -5.44 -1.75 -39.45
C GLU A 86 -5.31 -0.22 -39.51
N THR A 87 -5.40 0.45 -38.36
CA THR A 87 -5.26 1.91 -38.27
C THR A 87 -3.82 2.39 -38.07
N GLY A 88 -2.87 1.45 -38.07
CA GLY A 88 -1.44 1.70 -38.07
C GLY A 88 -0.85 1.97 -36.69
N PHE A 89 -1.52 1.55 -35.62
CA PHE A 89 -0.93 1.55 -34.28
C PHE A 89 -0.02 0.33 -34.09
N VAL A 90 0.97 0.47 -33.21
CA VAL A 90 1.97 -0.54 -32.85
C VAL A 90 2.05 -0.68 -31.33
N ASP A 91 2.80 -1.66 -30.83
CA ASP A 91 3.00 -1.91 -29.39
C ASP A 91 1.68 -2.01 -28.61
N ILE A 92 0.74 -2.79 -29.12
CA ILE A 92 -0.59 -2.96 -28.52
C ILE A 92 -0.46 -3.83 -27.27
N VAL A 93 -0.95 -3.32 -26.15
CA VAL A 93 -1.02 -4.03 -24.86
C VAL A 93 -2.45 -3.94 -24.36
N ASP A 94 -3.02 -5.07 -23.99
CA ASP A 94 -4.34 -5.18 -23.39
C ASP A 94 -4.27 -5.85 -22.01
N MET A 95 -5.04 -5.33 -21.06
CA MET A 95 -5.10 -5.89 -19.71
C MET A 95 -6.46 -5.68 -19.07
N PRO A 96 -7.01 -6.68 -18.35
CA PRO A 96 -8.20 -6.47 -17.54
C PRO A 96 -7.94 -5.36 -16.52
N TYR A 97 -8.84 -4.37 -16.46
CA TYR A 97 -8.75 -3.24 -15.55
C TYR A 97 -9.58 -3.51 -14.31
N ILE A 98 -8.90 -3.60 -13.16
CA ILE A 98 -9.51 -3.71 -11.84
C ILE A 98 -9.47 -2.31 -11.20
N SER A 99 -10.64 -1.80 -10.81
CA SER A 99 -10.70 -0.50 -10.13
C SER A 99 -10.05 -0.60 -8.75
N PRO A 100 -9.25 0.39 -8.32
CA PRO A 100 -8.71 0.43 -6.96
C PRO A 100 -9.81 0.34 -5.88
N ALA A 101 -10.99 0.91 -6.15
CA ALA A 101 -12.12 0.87 -5.23
C ALA A 101 -12.72 -0.53 -5.05
N THR A 102 -12.55 -1.42 -6.02
CA THR A 102 -12.98 -2.83 -5.94
C THR A 102 -11.86 -3.77 -5.51
N ALA A 103 -10.60 -3.34 -5.58
CA ALA A 103 -9.46 -4.11 -5.11
C ALA A 103 -9.34 -4.09 -3.57
N ASP A 104 -9.79 -3.01 -2.93
CA ASP A 104 -9.78 -2.83 -1.47
C ASP A 104 -11.04 -3.41 -0.78
N ALA A 105 -11.99 -3.97 -1.53
CA ALA A 105 -13.18 -4.59 -0.96
C ALA A 105 -12.84 -6.03 -0.53
N GLU A 106 -12.85 -6.29 0.79
CA GLU A 106 -12.61 -7.63 1.37
C GLU A 106 -13.76 -8.62 1.08
N GLU A 107 -14.88 -8.14 0.54
CA GLU A 107 -16.00 -8.99 0.11
C GLU A 107 -15.79 -9.53 -1.30
N ASP A 108 -16.32 -10.73 -1.54
CA ASP A 108 -16.35 -11.47 -2.80
C ASP A 108 -17.21 -10.71 -3.85
N VAL A 109 -16.76 -9.52 -4.24
CA VAL A 109 -17.36 -8.71 -5.30
C VAL A 109 -17.12 -9.49 -6.59
N GLY A 110 -18.21 -9.94 -7.23
CA GLY A 110 -18.13 -10.66 -8.52
C GLY A 110 -17.34 -9.90 -9.60
N ASP A 111 -17.06 -10.56 -10.73
CA ASP A 111 -16.24 -10.09 -11.87
C ASP A 111 -15.54 -8.71 -11.68
N PRO A 112 -14.35 -8.68 -11.03
CA PRO A 112 -13.68 -7.45 -10.62
C PRO A 112 -13.11 -6.64 -11.79
N ALA A 113 -13.07 -7.22 -13.00
CA ALA A 113 -12.50 -6.60 -14.18
C ALA A 113 -13.57 -6.33 -15.25
N VAL A 114 -14.48 -5.41 -14.92
CA VAL A 114 -15.58 -4.94 -15.81
C VAL A 114 -15.03 -4.30 -17.09
N HIS A 115 -13.84 -3.70 -17.01
CA HIS A 115 -13.22 -2.95 -18.11
C HIS A 115 -11.94 -3.64 -18.59
N LEU A 116 -11.60 -3.36 -19.84
CA LEU A 116 -10.33 -3.67 -20.51
C LEU A 116 -9.59 -2.34 -20.70
N LEU A 117 -8.35 -2.28 -20.23
CA LEU A 117 -7.43 -1.20 -20.56
C LEU A 117 -6.58 -1.63 -21.75
N LEU A 118 -6.61 -0.84 -22.81
CA LEU A 118 -5.79 -1.00 -24.01
C LEU A 118 -4.83 0.18 -24.12
N ILE A 119 -3.59 -0.11 -24.44
CA ILE A 119 -2.55 0.89 -24.71
C ILE A 119 -1.93 0.56 -26.06
N ALA A 120 -1.80 1.56 -26.94
CA ALA A 120 -1.11 1.39 -28.22
C ALA A 120 -0.36 2.67 -28.59
N LYS A 121 0.62 2.58 -29.49
CA LYS A 121 1.46 3.72 -29.89
C LYS A 121 1.36 4.02 -31.38
N SER A 122 1.51 5.28 -31.75
CA SER A 122 1.71 5.70 -33.13
C SER A 122 3.15 5.38 -33.55
N PRO A 123 3.38 4.83 -34.76
CA PRO A 123 4.71 4.50 -35.24
C PRO A 123 5.59 5.76 -35.36
N GLN A 124 6.84 5.65 -34.93
CA GLN A 124 7.82 6.72 -35.08
C GLN A 124 8.40 6.70 -36.50
N GLN A 125 8.61 7.87 -37.13
CA GLN A 125 9.30 7.92 -38.41
C GLN A 125 10.77 7.53 -38.23
N ALA A 126 11.18 6.44 -38.89
CA ALA A 126 12.56 5.98 -38.85
C ALA A 126 13.47 6.88 -39.70
N SER A 127 14.44 7.55 -39.08
CA SER A 127 15.61 8.09 -39.77
C SER A 127 16.57 6.92 -40.09
N VAL A 128 16.46 6.33 -41.27
CA VAL A 128 17.35 5.23 -41.68
C VAL A 128 18.70 5.79 -42.12
N SER A 129 19.77 5.43 -41.41
CA SER A 129 21.14 5.41 -41.96
C SER A 129 21.62 3.96 -41.96
N PRO A 130 21.84 3.31 -43.12
CA PRO A 130 22.18 1.90 -43.18
C PRO A 130 23.70 1.72 -43.08
N GLU A 131 24.26 1.84 -41.88
CA GLU A 131 25.61 1.36 -41.62
C GLU A 131 25.55 0.00 -40.91
N ARG A 132 26.08 -1.03 -41.59
CA ARG A 132 26.30 -2.36 -41.02
C ARG A 132 27.08 -2.22 -39.72
N SER A 133 26.38 -2.40 -38.61
CA SER A 133 26.92 -2.14 -37.27
C SER A 133 27.71 -3.36 -36.75
N PRO A 134 28.78 -3.14 -35.97
CA PRO A 134 29.58 -4.21 -35.35
C PRO A 134 28.76 -5.01 -34.31
N PRO A 135 29.19 -6.23 -33.96
CA PRO A 135 28.44 -7.14 -33.09
C PRO A 135 28.19 -6.55 -31.69
N VAL A 136 26.95 -6.66 -31.23
CA VAL A 136 26.53 -6.26 -29.87
C VAL A 136 27.09 -7.28 -28.87
N PRO A 137 27.94 -6.88 -27.90
CA PRO A 137 28.43 -7.80 -26.88
C PRO A 137 27.30 -8.13 -25.89
N ILE A 138 27.10 -9.43 -25.63
CA ILE A 138 26.09 -9.93 -24.68
C ILE A 138 26.84 -10.36 -23.41
N LEU A 139 26.54 -9.73 -22.27
CA LEU A 139 27.06 -10.17 -20.98
C LEU A 139 25.97 -10.91 -20.20
N LEU A 140 26.15 -12.22 -20.03
CA LEU A 140 25.33 -13.05 -19.17
C LEU A 140 25.93 -13.04 -17.76
N ILE A 141 25.23 -12.48 -16.78
CA ILE A 141 25.64 -12.55 -15.36
C ILE A 141 24.73 -13.57 -14.67
N ARG A 142 25.28 -14.70 -14.25
CA ARG A 142 24.54 -15.67 -13.43
C ARG A 142 24.57 -15.20 -11.97
N GLY A 143 23.43 -15.31 -11.29
CA GLY A 143 23.34 -15.33 -9.83
C GLY A 143 22.85 -16.72 -9.41
N ASP A 144 23.75 -17.62 -9.01
CA ASP A 144 23.49 -18.97 -8.56
C ASP A 144 23.76 -19.08 -7.05
N THR A 145 22.72 -19.34 -6.28
CA THR A 145 22.82 -19.64 -4.84
C THR A 145 23.42 -21.04 -4.62
N THR A 146 24.75 -21.17 -4.69
CA THR A 146 25.64 -22.17 -4.01
C THR A 146 25.26 -23.67 -3.87
N ARG A 147 24.16 -24.20 -4.43
CA ARG A 147 23.74 -25.61 -4.21
C ARG A 147 23.65 -26.53 -5.42
N GLU A 148 23.86 -26.06 -6.65
CA GLU A 148 23.74 -26.93 -7.86
C GLU A 148 24.96 -26.92 -8.79
N ILE A 149 26.18 -26.73 -8.26
CA ILE A 149 27.40 -26.70 -9.08
C ILE A 149 27.85 -28.09 -9.59
N GLN A 150 27.23 -29.19 -9.17
CA GLN A 150 27.58 -30.50 -9.71
C GLN A 150 26.57 -31.00 -10.75
N GLY A 151 26.60 -30.38 -11.94
CA GLY A 151 26.31 -31.12 -13.17
C GLY A 151 25.14 -30.69 -14.06
N ASN A 152 24.91 -29.39 -14.31
CA ASN A 152 23.87 -28.97 -15.27
C ASN A 152 24.45 -28.44 -16.61
N PRO A 153 24.20 -29.11 -17.76
CA PRO A 153 24.75 -28.79 -19.11
C PRO A 153 24.11 -27.57 -19.83
N SER A 154 23.42 -26.71 -19.09
CA SER A 154 22.48 -25.72 -19.63
C SER A 154 23.11 -24.43 -20.20
N LEU A 155 24.18 -23.93 -19.60
CA LEU A 155 24.86 -22.68 -20.02
C LEU A 155 25.67 -22.84 -21.31
N SER A 156 26.29 -24.00 -21.51
CA SER A 156 26.99 -24.36 -22.73
C SER A 156 26.07 -24.30 -23.95
N GLY A 157 24.79 -24.67 -23.80
CA GLY A 157 23.79 -24.63 -24.87
C GLY A 157 23.42 -23.20 -25.28
N LEU A 158 23.07 -22.32 -24.33
CA LEU A 158 22.69 -20.94 -24.64
C LEU A 158 23.89 -20.13 -25.17
N ALA A 159 25.06 -20.26 -24.54
CA ALA A 159 26.27 -19.60 -25.00
C ALA A 159 26.72 -20.11 -26.38
N ALA A 160 26.60 -21.42 -26.67
CA ALA A 160 26.88 -21.96 -28.01
C ALA A 160 25.87 -21.48 -29.06
N LEU A 161 24.60 -21.37 -28.70
CA LEU A 161 23.53 -20.90 -29.59
C LEU A 161 23.72 -19.41 -29.94
N LEU A 162 24.02 -18.57 -28.94
CA LEU A 162 24.33 -17.14 -29.14
C LEU A 162 25.68 -16.91 -29.87
N ARG A 163 26.70 -17.74 -29.61
CA ARG A 163 27.95 -17.74 -30.41
C ARG A 163 27.70 -18.20 -31.86
N GLY A 164 26.76 -19.12 -32.07
CA GLY A 164 26.31 -19.57 -33.39
C GLY A 164 25.69 -18.45 -34.24
N PHE A 165 25.12 -17.43 -33.59
CA PHE A 165 24.67 -16.19 -34.23
C PHE A 165 25.78 -15.12 -34.42
N GLY A 166 27.04 -15.43 -34.07
CA GLY A 166 28.20 -14.56 -34.33
C GLY A 166 28.51 -13.53 -33.23
N HIS A 167 28.00 -13.71 -32.02
CA HIS A 167 28.14 -12.74 -30.92
C HIS A 167 29.27 -13.06 -29.93
N GLN A 168 29.89 -12.02 -29.36
CA GLN A 168 30.77 -12.17 -28.20
C GLN A 168 29.92 -12.35 -26.95
N VAL A 169 30.02 -13.54 -26.35
CA VAL A 169 29.31 -13.91 -25.13
C VAL A 169 30.33 -14.06 -24.01
N THR A 170 30.31 -13.13 -23.06
CA THR A 170 31.09 -13.22 -21.83
C THR A 170 30.15 -13.71 -20.73
N THR A 171 30.57 -14.73 -19.99
CA THR A 171 29.86 -15.28 -18.83
C THR A 171 30.68 -14.95 -17.59
N THR A 172 30.13 -14.22 -16.63
CA THR A 172 30.78 -13.99 -15.33
C THR A 172 29.84 -14.38 -14.19
N SER A 173 30.41 -14.99 -13.15
CA SER A 173 29.74 -15.44 -11.92
C SER A 173 29.98 -14.50 -10.73
N THR A 174 30.67 -13.37 -10.94
CA THR A 174 31.38 -12.67 -9.86
C THR A 174 30.59 -11.61 -9.08
N LEU A 175 29.28 -11.50 -9.25
CA LEU A 175 28.46 -10.52 -8.52
C LEU A 175 27.71 -11.09 -7.32
N GLU A 176 28.07 -12.30 -6.87
CA GLU A 176 27.44 -13.00 -5.76
C GLU A 176 28.12 -12.78 -4.40
N ASP A 177 29.35 -12.28 -4.38
CA ASP A 177 30.12 -12.08 -3.14
C ASP A 177 29.74 -10.76 -2.46
N ALA A 178 28.48 -10.69 -1.99
CA ALA A 178 28.11 -9.74 -0.98
C ALA A 178 28.53 -10.26 0.41
N ASP A 179 29.34 -9.47 1.13
CA ASP A 179 29.60 -9.67 2.57
C ASP A 179 28.25 -9.81 3.32
N PRO A 180 28.15 -10.46 4.50
CA PRO A 180 26.88 -10.62 5.23
C PRO A 180 26.12 -9.33 5.54
N ALA A 181 26.76 -8.16 5.36
CA ALA A 181 26.17 -6.82 5.39
C ALA A 181 25.53 -6.36 4.05
N GLY A 182 25.50 -7.19 3.00
CA GLY A 182 24.93 -6.86 1.70
C GLY A 182 25.78 -5.93 0.84
N LYS A 183 27.10 -5.88 1.03
CA LYS A 183 28.00 -5.00 0.25
C LYS A 183 28.63 -5.74 -0.93
N ILE A 184 28.35 -5.29 -2.16
CA ILE A 184 29.07 -5.74 -3.36
C ILE A 184 30.40 -4.97 -3.41
N ASN A 185 31.53 -5.68 -3.23
CA ASN A 185 32.88 -5.12 -3.35
C ASN A 185 33.60 -5.77 -4.53
N PRO A 186 33.47 -5.21 -5.76
CA PRO A 186 34.23 -5.73 -6.90
C PRO A 186 35.73 -5.47 -6.69
N THR A 187 36.57 -6.39 -7.14
CA THR A 187 38.02 -6.15 -7.29
C THR A 187 38.29 -5.04 -8.31
N GLU A 188 39.48 -4.44 -8.27
CA GLU A 188 39.86 -3.39 -9.23
C GLU A 188 39.80 -3.90 -10.69
N GLU A 189 40.18 -5.16 -10.92
CA GLU A 189 40.08 -5.80 -12.23
C GLU A 189 38.62 -5.97 -12.68
N GLU A 190 37.73 -6.39 -11.79
CA GLU A 190 36.29 -6.56 -12.08
C GLU A 190 35.60 -5.22 -12.32
N PHE A 191 35.95 -4.20 -11.53
CA PHE A 191 35.42 -2.86 -11.70
C PHE A 191 35.84 -2.27 -13.05
N ARG A 192 37.11 -2.46 -13.47
CA ARG A 192 37.56 -2.08 -14.82
C ARG A 192 36.84 -2.84 -15.92
N ALA A 193 36.57 -4.12 -15.74
CA ALA A 193 35.80 -4.92 -16.70
C ALA A 193 34.35 -4.41 -16.83
N LEU A 194 33.71 -4.02 -15.72
CA LEU A 194 32.38 -3.40 -15.72
C LEU A 194 32.40 -2.02 -16.39
N GLN A 195 33.41 -1.18 -16.11
CA GLN A 195 33.57 0.11 -16.80
C GLN A 195 33.71 -0.07 -18.31
N ASP A 196 34.57 -1.00 -18.73
CA ASP A 196 34.76 -1.33 -20.15
C ASP A 196 33.48 -1.84 -20.79
N LEU A 197 32.72 -2.69 -20.09
CA LEU A 197 31.43 -3.17 -20.55
C LEU A 197 30.46 -2.01 -20.80
N PHE A 198 30.28 -1.09 -19.85
CA PHE A 198 29.32 0.00 -19.98
C PHE A 198 29.77 1.09 -20.97
N LEU A 199 31.08 1.35 -21.07
CA LEU A 199 31.61 2.45 -21.89
C LEU A 199 31.94 2.03 -23.33
N LYS A 200 32.30 0.77 -23.57
CA LYS A 200 32.73 0.28 -24.90
C LYS A 200 31.62 -0.47 -25.64
N SER A 201 30.58 -0.93 -24.95
CA SER A 201 29.47 -1.67 -25.58
C SER A 201 28.41 -0.73 -26.14
N ARG A 202 27.89 -1.04 -27.34
CA ARG A 202 26.73 -0.33 -27.91
C ARG A 202 25.41 -0.64 -27.18
N GLY A 203 25.35 -1.79 -26.50
CA GLY A 203 24.21 -2.22 -25.71
C GLY A 203 24.53 -3.49 -24.94
N VAL A 204 23.85 -3.69 -23.82
CA VAL A 204 24.06 -4.82 -22.91
C VAL A 204 22.72 -5.34 -22.41
N LEU A 205 22.51 -6.66 -22.49
CA LEU A 205 21.38 -7.34 -21.89
C LEU A 205 21.84 -8.11 -20.66
N PHE A 206 21.42 -7.64 -19.47
CA PHE A 206 21.64 -8.32 -18.21
C PHE A 206 20.51 -9.31 -17.96
N ILE A 207 20.84 -10.59 -17.80
CA ILE A 207 19.87 -11.60 -17.38
C ILE A 207 20.15 -11.92 -15.92
N ILE A 208 19.16 -11.75 -15.05
CA ILE A 208 19.26 -12.01 -13.61
C ILE A 208 18.19 -13.02 -13.20
N ARG A 209 18.38 -13.74 -12.09
CA ARG A 209 17.45 -14.76 -11.61
C ARG A 209 17.06 -14.51 -10.16
N GLY A 210 15.78 -14.66 -9.83
CA GLY A 210 15.31 -14.75 -8.44
C GLY A 210 15.35 -13.45 -7.62
N THR A 211 15.46 -12.28 -8.27
CA THR A 211 15.63 -10.99 -7.58
C THR A 211 14.52 -10.61 -6.60
N ARG A 212 13.27 -11.02 -6.86
CA ARG A 212 12.12 -10.74 -5.97
C ARG A 212 11.69 -11.92 -5.10
N SER A 213 12.39 -13.05 -5.17
CA SER A 213 11.97 -14.29 -4.49
C SER A 213 12.89 -14.67 -3.33
N TYR A 214 14.21 -14.49 -3.46
CA TYR A 214 15.14 -15.06 -2.46
C TYR A 214 16.40 -14.23 -2.14
N SER A 215 16.87 -13.32 -3.01
CA SER A 215 18.12 -12.58 -2.78
C SER A 215 17.97 -11.07 -3.01
N PRO A 216 17.89 -10.25 -1.94
CA PRO A 216 17.86 -8.79 -2.08
C PRO A 216 19.17 -8.24 -2.67
N VAL A 217 20.26 -8.99 -2.59
CA VAL A 217 21.57 -8.62 -3.14
C VAL A 217 21.51 -8.49 -4.67
N LEU A 218 20.80 -9.38 -5.35
CA LEU A 218 20.69 -9.34 -6.82
C LEU A 218 19.84 -8.15 -7.31
N ASN A 219 18.96 -7.59 -6.47
CA ASN A 219 18.27 -6.34 -6.80
C ASN A 219 19.21 -5.13 -6.83
N MET A 220 20.38 -5.18 -6.16
CA MET A 220 21.35 -4.09 -6.25
C MET A 220 21.90 -3.91 -7.67
N VAL A 221 21.98 -4.99 -8.46
CA VAL A 221 22.37 -4.93 -9.88
C VAL A 221 21.38 -4.11 -10.68
N VAL A 222 20.08 -4.26 -10.42
CA VAL A 222 19.02 -3.45 -11.05
C VAL A 222 19.21 -1.98 -10.70
N GLY A 223 19.46 -1.66 -9.43
CA GLY A 223 19.77 -0.31 -8.96
C GLY A 223 21.01 0.29 -9.64
N MET A 224 22.11 -0.45 -9.68
CA MET A 224 23.34 -0.07 -10.36
C MET A 224 23.09 0.25 -11.84
N ILE A 225 22.37 -0.61 -12.56
CA ILE A 225 22.06 -0.41 -13.98
C ILE A 225 21.19 0.84 -14.20
N ARG A 226 20.24 1.13 -13.30
CA ARG A 226 19.47 2.38 -13.34
C ARG A 226 20.37 3.61 -13.17
N THR A 227 21.31 3.56 -12.23
CA THR A 227 22.29 4.64 -12.01
C THR A 227 23.16 4.85 -13.24
N VAL A 228 23.78 3.79 -13.76
CA VAL A 228 24.62 3.83 -14.96
C VAL A 228 23.84 4.38 -16.16
N ARG A 229 22.58 3.97 -16.36
CA ARG A 229 21.71 4.53 -17.40
C ARG A 229 21.47 6.02 -17.23
N SER A 230 21.25 6.48 -15.99
CA SER A 230 21.02 7.90 -15.71
C SER A 230 22.27 8.75 -15.91
N GLU A 231 23.47 8.18 -15.76
CA GLU A 231 24.75 8.88 -15.90
C GLU A 231 25.26 8.88 -17.35
N ILE A 232 25.18 7.75 -18.05
CA ILE A 232 25.75 7.57 -19.40
C ILE A 232 24.74 7.98 -20.51
N GLY A 233 23.44 8.04 -20.22
CA GLY A 233 22.42 8.46 -21.17
C GLY A 233 21.98 7.33 -22.13
N GLU A 234 22.12 7.52 -23.44
CA GLU A 234 21.52 6.68 -24.53
C GLU A 234 22.05 5.22 -24.62
N SER A 235 22.69 4.69 -23.59
CA SER A 235 23.15 3.32 -23.55
C SER A 235 21.97 2.34 -23.46
N ARG A 236 21.88 1.42 -24.43
CA ARG A 236 20.86 0.35 -24.47
C ARG A 236 21.19 -0.74 -23.45
N LEU A 237 20.96 -0.42 -22.18
CA LEU A 237 21.16 -1.32 -21.03
C LEU A 237 19.81 -1.90 -20.61
N LEU A 238 19.61 -3.18 -20.89
CA LEU A 238 18.38 -3.91 -20.59
C LEU A 238 18.59 -4.89 -19.45
N VAL A 239 17.54 -5.10 -18.66
CA VAL A 239 17.50 -6.10 -17.59
C VAL A 239 16.37 -7.09 -17.86
N LEU A 240 16.66 -8.38 -17.76
CA LEU A 240 15.70 -9.47 -17.80
C LEU A 240 15.80 -10.28 -16.51
N ASP A 241 14.81 -10.13 -15.63
CA ASP A 241 14.66 -10.96 -14.43
C ASP A 241 13.91 -12.24 -14.75
N VAL A 242 14.52 -13.39 -14.51
CA VAL A 242 13.94 -14.71 -14.73
C VAL A 242 13.44 -15.25 -13.39
N GLU A 243 12.17 -15.65 -13.36
CA GLU A 243 11.56 -16.28 -12.19
C GLU A 243 12.34 -17.53 -11.75
N ASP A 244 12.62 -17.61 -10.46
CA ASP A 244 13.28 -18.76 -9.86
C ASP A 244 12.25 -19.82 -9.45
N LYS A 245 12.05 -20.83 -10.31
CA LYS A 245 11.31 -22.06 -9.98
C LYS A 245 12.30 -23.22 -9.90
N ALA A 246 12.11 -24.08 -8.90
CA ALA A 246 12.93 -25.27 -8.67
C ALA A 246 13.09 -26.16 -9.93
N ASP A 247 12.09 -26.16 -10.83
CA ASP A 247 12.07 -27.00 -12.04
C ASP A 247 12.52 -26.29 -13.33
N ARG A 248 12.79 -24.97 -13.31
CA ARG A 248 13.18 -24.23 -14.54
C ARG A 248 14.67 -23.96 -14.55
N THR A 249 15.35 -24.47 -15.58
CA THR A 249 16.75 -24.13 -15.87
C THR A 249 16.81 -22.98 -16.88
N ILE A 250 17.94 -22.28 -16.99
CA ILE A 250 18.15 -21.24 -18.02
C ILE A 250 18.02 -21.80 -19.45
N SER A 251 18.15 -23.12 -19.62
CA SER A 251 17.89 -23.84 -20.87
C SER A 251 16.42 -24.18 -21.13
N ASP A 252 15.52 -23.74 -20.26
CA ASP A 252 14.09 -23.84 -20.55
C ASP A 252 13.82 -23.13 -21.90
N PRO A 253 13.19 -23.83 -22.87
CA PRO A 253 12.85 -23.26 -24.16
C PRO A 253 12.14 -21.89 -24.07
N ASP A 254 11.36 -21.67 -23.01
CA ASP A 254 10.69 -20.40 -22.75
C ASP A 254 11.68 -19.26 -22.49
N VAL A 255 12.76 -19.52 -21.74
CA VAL A 255 13.82 -18.53 -21.44
C VAL A 255 14.59 -18.19 -22.71
N VAL A 256 14.99 -19.21 -23.48
CA VAL A 256 15.72 -19.01 -24.75
C VAL A 256 14.88 -18.19 -25.72
N LYS A 257 13.59 -18.53 -25.85
CA LYS A 257 12.64 -17.80 -26.70
C LYS A 257 12.47 -16.36 -26.25
N ALA A 258 12.33 -16.11 -24.95
CA ALA A 258 12.18 -14.75 -24.41
C ALA A 258 13.43 -13.90 -24.65
N VAL A 259 14.63 -14.47 -24.43
CA VAL A 259 15.91 -13.80 -24.69
C VAL A 259 16.06 -13.49 -26.18
N GLY A 260 15.77 -14.45 -27.06
CA GLY A 260 15.82 -14.26 -28.50
C GLY A 260 14.86 -13.17 -28.98
N ALA A 261 13.60 -13.22 -28.56
CA ALA A 261 12.59 -12.23 -28.94
C ALA A 261 12.94 -10.81 -28.45
N LEU A 262 13.41 -10.68 -27.20
CA LEU A 262 13.84 -9.40 -26.65
C LEU A 262 15.07 -8.87 -27.40
N PHE A 263 16.01 -9.74 -27.74
CA PHE A 263 17.22 -9.36 -28.46
C PHE A 263 16.91 -8.89 -29.88
N GLU A 264 16.10 -9.66 -30.60
CA GLU A 264 15.64 -9.30 -31.95
C GLU A 264 14.95 -7.94 -31.94
N ARG A 265 14.02 -7.73 -31.00
CA ARG A 265 13.23 -6.49 -30.91
C ARG A 265 14.07 -5.26 -30.56
N GLU A 266 14.96 -5.37 -29.57
CA GLU A 266 15.64 -4.20 -28.98
C GLU A 266 17.02 -3.91 -29.58
N PHE A 267 17.72 -4.93 -30.09
CA PHE A 267 19.09 -4.77 -30.61
C PHE A 267 19.21 -4.99 -32.12
N LEU A 268 18.40 -5.87 -32.73
CA LEU A 268 18.51 -6.21 -34.16
C LEU A 268 17.50 -5.49 -35.06
N ALA A 269 16.34 -5.09 -34.54
CA ALA A 269 15.26 -4.49 -35.32
C ALA A 269 15.58 -3.07 -35.88
N GLY A 270 16.83 -2.62 -35.78
CA GLY A 270 17.36 -1.48 -36.53
C GLY A 270 17.40 -1.67 -38.06
N ASN A 271 17.06 -2.86 -38.59
CA ASN A 271 16.98 -3.14 -40.05
C ASN A 271 15.56 -3.32 -40.60
N VAL A 272 14.53 -3.36 -39.76
CA VAL A 272 13.13 -3.44 -40.20
C VAL A 272 12.34 -2.53 -39.28
N ALA A 273 12.04 -1.31 -39.75
CA ALA A 273 11.07 -0.37 -39.20
C ALA A 273 10.59 -0.67 -37.76
N SER A 274 11.50 -0.57 -36.78
CA SER A 274 11.15 -0.77 -35.37
C SER A 274 10.96 0.60 -34.71
N PRO A 275 9.88 0.82 -33.93
CA PRO A 275 9.41 2.16 -33.57
C PRO A 275 10.18 2.83 -32.43
N SER A 276 11.34 2.32 -32.02
CA SER A 276 12.00 2.74 -30.77
C SER A 276 13.24 3.61 -30.96
N ALA A 277 13.44 4.20 -32.15
CA ALA A 277 14.62 5.04 -32.39
C ALA A 277 14.67 6.31 -31.53
N THR A 278 13.54 6.80 -31.00
CA THR A 278 13.51 7.96 -30.08
C THR A 278 12.33 7.96 -29.08
N GLY A 279 11.62 6.84 -28.90
CA GLY A 279 10.57 6.68 -27.88
C GLY A 279 11.02 5.73 -26.77
N ALA A 280 10.72 6.04 -25.50
CA ALA A 280 11.10 5.25 -24.33
C ALA A 280 10.64 3.78 -24.46
N SER A 281 11.56 2.91 -24.89
CA SER A 281 11.41 1.46 -24.81
C SER A 281 11.58 1.06 -23.35
N ASP A 282 10.76 0.12 -22.89
CA ASP A 282 10.96 -0.45 -21.56
C ASP A 282 12.36 -1.07 -21.49
N THR A 283 13.03 -0.87 -20.36
CA THR A 283 14.44 -1.24 -20.14
C THR A 283 14.58 -2.37 -19.12
N GLU A 284 13.49 -2.70 -18.46
CA GLU A 284 13.40 -3.73 -17.43
C GLU A 284 12.28 -4.68 -17.82
N PHE A 285 12.59 -5.96 -17.84
CA PHE A 285 11.70 -7.03 -18.21
C PHE A 285 11.78 -8.14 -17.17
N ARG A 286 10.69 -8.89 -17.04
CA ARG A 286 10.60 -10.05 -16.17
C ARG A 286 9.96 -11.21 -16.90
N LEU A 287 10.60 -12.36 -16.94
CA LEU A 287 9.97 -13.61 -17.37
C LEU A 287 9.27 -14.26 -16.18
N TRP A 288 7.94 -14.22 -16.17
CA TRP A 288 7.09 -14.73 -15.09
C TRP A 288 6.08 -15.72 -15.67
N TYR A 289 6.08 -16.97 -15.21
CA TYR A 289 5.21 -18.05 -15.73
C TYR A 289 5.26 -18.19 -17.27
N GLY A 290 6.44 -18.03 -17.87
CA GLY A 290 6.64 -18.16 -19.32
C GLY A 290 6.17 -16.96 -20.15
N ARG A 291 5.73 -15.87 -19.49
CA ARG A 291 5.33 -14.62 -20.13
C ARG A 291 6.32 -13.51 -19.82
N LEU A 292 6.65 -12.71 -20.84
CA LEU A 292 7.49 -11.54 -20.68
C LEU A 292 6.61 -10.38 -20.17
N MET A 293 6.95 -9.87 -18.98
CA MET A 293 6.23 -8.84 -18.26
C MET A 293 7.14 -7.61 -18.09
N VAL A 294 6.53 -6.43 -17.95
CA VAL A 294 7.26 -5.21 -17.58
C VAL A 294 6.91 -4.84 -16.14
N PRO A 295 7.89 -4.74 -15.22
CA PRO A 295 7.63 -4.30 -13.86
C PRO A 295 7.15 -2.84 -13.85
N ARG A 296 6.01 -2.58 -13.22
CA ARG A 296 5.48 -1.22 -12.99
C ARG A 296 5.54 -0.89 -11.49
N LEU A 297 5.72 0.39 -11.18
CA LEU A 297 5.66 0.89 -9.80
C LEU A 297 4.20 1.07 -9.40
N ILE A 298 3.80 0.47 -8.29
CA ILE A 298 2.45 0.58 -7.73
C ILE A 298 2.59 1.14 -6.32
N PRO A 299 1.75 2.11 -5.91
CA PRO A 299 1.73 2.56 -4.52
C PRO A 299 1.36 1.42 -3.59
N ASP A 300 2.26 1.07 -2.67
CA ASP A 300 1.93 0.23 -1.53
C ASP A 300 1.42 1.14 -0.41
N LYS A 301 0.09 1.22 -0.27
CA LYS A 301 -0.54 2.07 0.75
C LYS A 301 -0.19 1.61 2.17
N ALA A 302 -0.04 0.30 2.40
CA ALA A 302 0.27 -0.22 3.71
C ALA A 302 1.71 0.13 4.10
N ALA A 303 2.68 -0.20 3.25
CA ALA A 303 4.07 0.14 3.50
C ALA A 303 4.31 1.66 3.57
N SER A 304 3.60 2.45 2.74
CA SER A 304 3.67 3.91 2.82
C SER A 304 3.13 4.43 4.16
N ARG A 305 2.05 3.85 4.70
CA ARG A 305 1.54 4.19 6.04
C ARG A 305 2.55 3.85 7.12
N ASP A 306 3.17 2.67 7.06
CA ASP A 306 4.16 2.24 8.04
C ASP A 306 5.40 3.14 8.02
N VAL A 307 5.88 3.52 6.84
CA VAL A 307 7.02 4.43 6.66
C VAL A 307 6.66 5.84 7.14
N MET A 308 5.45 6.34 6.87
CA MET A 308 5.00 7.64 7.36
C MET A 308 4.86 7.62 8.89
N ALA A 309 4.27 6.57 9.47
CA ALA A 309 4.17 6.39 10.91
C ALA A 309 5.56 6.29 11.59
N ALA A 310 6.53 5.65 10.93
CA ALA A 310 7.90 5.57 11.42
C ALA A 310 8.68 6.88 11.27
N SER A 311 8.44 7.65 10.19
CA SER A 311 9.08 8.95 9.93
C SER A 311 8.51 10.07 10.81
N GLU A 312 7.23 10.00 11.15
CA GLU A 312 6.55 10.95 12.03
C GLU A 312 6.98 10.83 13.51
N GLY A 313 7.69 9.76 13.86
CA GLY A 313 8.34 9.62 15.18
C GLY A 313 9.53 10.55 15.40
N GLN A 314 10.00 11.30 14.39
CA GLN A 314 11.17 12.19 14.50
C GLN A 314 10.86 13.70 14.43
N ASP A 315 9.71 14.13 13.90
CA ASP A 315 9.35 15.56 13.85
C ASP A 315 7.85 15.77 14.13
N ASN A 316 7.49 16.04 15.39
CA ASN A 316 6.29 16.76 15.86
C ASN A 316 4.91 16.52 15.19
N GLY A 317 4.67 15.39 14.53
CA GLY A 317 3.35 15.00 14.01
C GLY A 317 2.64 14.11 15.02
N THR A 318 1.61 14.62 15.69
CA THR A 318 0.69 13.77 16.46
C THR A 318 0.12 12.70 15.54
N PRO A 319 0.23 11.39 15.86
CA PRO A 319 -0.27 10.32 15.02
C PRO A 319 -1.76 10.52 14.73
N THR A 320 -2.16 10.28 13.48
CA THR A 320 -3.57 10.43 13.09
C THR A 320 -4.40 9.35 13.80
N PRO A 321 -5.47 9.71 14.54
CA PRO A 321 -6.34 8.74 15.19
C PRO A 321 -6.92 7.74 14.18
N GLN A 322 -6.96 6.46 14.57
CA GLN A 322 -7.54 5.39 13.76
C GLN A 322 -8.69 4.73 14.53
N GLU A 323 -9.73 4.31 13.80
CA GLU A 323 -10.78 3.49 14.37
C GLU A 323 -10.24 2.09 14.65
N GLU A 324 -10.24 1.71 15.92
CA GLU A 324 -9.68 0.46 16.41
C GLU A 324 -10.58 -0.11 17.51
N VAL A 325 -10.38 -1.40 17.81
CA VAL A 325 -11.11 -2.04 18.91
C VAL A 325 -10.70 -1.40 20.25
N TRP A 326 -11.68 -1.12 21.11
CA TRP A 326 -11.44 -0.52 22.43
C TRP A 326 -10.53 -1.37 23.33
N THR A 327 -10.76 -2.68 23.36
CA THR A 327 -10.00 -3.62 24.20
C THR A 327 -8.84 -4.20 23.41
N GLN A 328 -7.62 -3.77 23.75
CA GLN A 328 -6.38 -4.21 23.10
C GLN A 328 -5.49 -4.90 24.14
N PRO A 329 -5.22 -6.21 24.02
CA PRO A 329 -4.36 -6.91 24.98
C PRO A 329 -2.97 -6.26 25.10
N GLY A 330 -2.56 -5.96 26.33
CA GLY A 330 -1.25 -5.34 26.61
C GLY A 330 -1.15 -3.85 26.29
N ARG A 331 -2.25 -3.19 25.89
CA ARG A 331 -2.27 -1.77 25.58
C ARG A 331 -3.39 -1.07 26.34
N LEU A 332 -2.99 -0.17 27.24
CA LEU A 332 -3.92 0.64 28.01
C LEU A 332 -4.20 1.93 27.26
N LEU A 333 -5.47 2.34 27.21
CA LEU A 333 -5.92 3.52 26.49
C LEU A 333 -6.50 4.56 27.46
N ARG A 334 -6.27 5.85 27.17
CA ARG A 334 -6.94 7.01 27.79
C ARG A 334 -7.36 8.01 26.71
N ALA A 335 -8.45 8.76 26.95
CA ALA A 335 -8.84 9.83 26.06
C ALA A 335 -7.95 11.05 26.22
N GLU A 336 -7.70 11.72 25.09
CA GLU A 336 -7.00 13.00 24.98
C GLU A 336 -7.70 13.86 23.93
N ILE A 337 -7.58 15.18 24.06
CA ILE A 337 -8.08 16.14 23.08
C ILE A 337 -6.89 16.94 22.55
N SER A 338 -6.61 16.85 21.25
CA SER A 338 -5.46 17.56 20.66
C SER A 338 -5.68 19.07 20.68
N THR A 339 -6.90 19.51 20.32
CA THR A 339 -7.23 20.94 20.19
C THR A 339 -8.52 21.24 20.94
N PRO A 340 -8.43 21.77 22.18
CA PRO A 340 -9.60 22.22 22.93
C PRO A 340 -10.47 23.18 22.11
N GLY A 341 -11.78 22.95 22.10
CA GLY A 341 -12.75 23.68 21.26
C GLY A 341 -13.16 22.94 19.97
N LEU A 342 -12.39 21.93 19.55
CA LEU A 342 -12.72 21.04 18.43
C LEU A 342 -12.95 19.61 18.93
N LEU A 343 -14.22 19.25 19.12
CA LEU A 343 -14.59 17.94 19.69
C LEU A 343 -14.16 16.75 18.83
N ASP A 344 -14.01 16.94 17.51
CA ASP A 344 -13.54 15.89 16.59
C ASP A 344 -12.05 15.55 16.79
N THR A 345 -11.34 16.30 17.65
CA THR A 345 -9.95 16.00 18.02
C THR A 345 -9.82 15.14 19.27
N ILE A 346 -10.95 14.67 19.83
CA ILE A 346 -10.94 13.69 20.92
C ILE A 346 -10.53 12.34 20.34
N HIS A 347 -9.47 11.76 20.88
CA HIS A 347 -8.93 10.48 20.45
C HIS A 347 -8.32 9.72 21.62
N PHE A 348 -8.04 8.42 21.42
CA PHE A 348 -7.44 7.58 22.44
C PHE A 348 -5.95 7.41 22.21
N VAL A 349 -5.17 7.61 23.28
CA VAL A 349 -3.71 7.45 23.30
C VAL A 349 -3.32 6.38 24.31
N ASN A 350 -2.07 5.90 24.22
CA ASN A 350 -1.54 4.97 25.20
C ASN A 350 -1.51 5.62 26.59
N ASP A 351 -2.08 4.93 27.58
CA ASP A 351 -1.96 5.32 28.97
C ASP A 351 -0.63 4.82 29.54
N ASN A 352 0.44 5.53 29.22
CA ASN A 352 1.78 5.26 29.75
C ASN A 352 1.94 5.63 31.24
N HIS A 353 0.88 6.19 31.86
CA HIS A 353 0.89 6.57 33.28
C HIS A 353 0.44 5.43 34.19
N HIS A 354 0.21 4.23 33.65
CA HIS A 354 0.04 3.03 34.45
C HIS A 354 1.42 2.56 34.92
N PRO A 355 1.78 2.74 36.20
CA PRO A 355 3.12 2.43 36.64
C PRO A 355 3.32 0.90 36.62
N ASP A 356 4.46 0.46 36.07
CA ASP A 356 4.97 -0.92 36.21
C ASP A 356 5.17 -1.32 37.69
N ALA A 357 5.29 -0.31 38.57
CA ALA A 357 5.27 -0.49 40.00
C ALA A 357 3.90 -1.00 40.46
N GLY A 358 3.89 -2.03 41.30
CA GLY A 358 2.67 -2.64 41.83
C GLY A 358 1.69 -1.65 42.48
N LEU A 359 0.45 -2.10 42.68
CA LEU A 359 -0.64 -1.28 43.19
C LEU A 359 -0.37 -0.83 44.64
N ALA A 360 -0.59 0.46 44.94
CA ALA A 360 -0.44 0.99 46.29
C ALA A 360 -1.41 0.32 47.28
N ALA A 361 -0.99 0.17 48.54
CA ALA A 361 -1.74 -0.57 49.56
C ALA A 361 -3.19 -0.07 49.79
N ASN A 362 -3.47 1.21 49.56
CA ASN A 362 -4.80 1.83 49.70
C ASN A 362 -5.53 2.05 48.36
N SER A 363 -5.03 1.47 47.26
CA SER A 363 -5.58 1.67 45.92
C SER A 363 -6.31 0.42 45.42
N VAL A 364 -7.25 0.65 44.49
CA VAL A 364 -7.98 -0.38 43.77
C VAL A 364 -7.87 -0.08 42.28
N GLU A 365 -7.59 -1.11 41.49
CA GLU A 365 -7.59 -1.03 40.03
C GLU A 365 -8.94 -1.52 39.51
N ILE A 366 -9.52 -0.72 38.61
CA ILE A 366 -10.86 -0.92 38.08
C ILE A 366 -10.77 -0.91 36.56
N GLU A 367 -11.20 -2.01 35.92
CA GLU A 367 -11.49 -2.05 34.49
C GLU A 367 -12.79 -1.28 34.23
N VAL A 368 -12.69 -0.17 33.51
CA VAL A 368 -13.80 0.75 33.27
C VAL A 368 -14.78 0.14 32.27
N LYS A 369 -16.07 0.09 32.66
CA LYS A 369 -17.17 -0.39 31.81
C LYS A 369 -18.11 0.73 31.37
N ALA A 370 -18.26 1.78 32.20
CA ALA A 370 -19.03 2.97 31.86
C ALA A 370 -18.42 4.21 32.52
N VAL A 371 -18.56 5.37 31.87
CA VAL A 371 -18.08 6.67 32.35
C VAL A 371 -19.25 7.64 32.37
N GLY A 372 -19.42 8.36 33.48
CA GLY A 372 -20.39 9.45 33.58
C GLY A 372 -19.76 10.75 33.08
N LEU A 373 -20.45 11.43 32.16
CA LEU A 373 -20.03 12.74 31.65
C LEU A 373 -20.74 13.86 32.42
N ASN A 374 -19.98 14.85 32.85
CA ASN A 374 -20.48 16.02 33.55
C ASN A 374 -20.28 17.31 32.75
N SER A 375 -20.96 18.39 33.14
CA SER A 375 -20.80 19.71 32.51
C SER A 375 -19.35 20.21 32.52
N ARG A 376 -18.56 19.79 33.52
CA ARG A 376 -17.12 20.06 33.59
C ARG A 376 -16.39 19.50 32.38
N ASP A 377 -16.66 18.26 32.00
CA ASP A 377 -15.97 17.57 30.91
C ASP A 377 -16.26 18.25 29.56
N VAL A 378 -17.50 18.71 29.37
CA VAL A 378 -17.88 19.48 28.18
C VAL A 378 -17.17 20.83 28.15
N MET A 379 -17.15 21.57 29.26
CA MET A 379 -16.44 22.87 29.33
C MET A 379 -14.93 22.72 29.08
N MET A 380 -14.32 21.63 29.57
CA MET A 380 -12.91 21.30 29.30
C MET A 380 -12.68 20.98 27.83
N ALA A 381 -13.50 20.11 27.24
CA ALA A 381 -13.40 19.75 25.83
C ALA A 381 -13.61 20.95 24.90
N MET A 382 -14.44 21.91 25.31
CA MET A 382 -14.68 23.17 24.59
C MET A 382 -13.62 24.26 24.83
N GLY A 383 -12.59 24.00 25.65
CA GLY A 383 -11.52 24.96 25.94
C GLY A 383 -11.94 26.15 26.81
N GLN A 384 -13.04 26.03 27.55
CA GLN A 384 -13.56 27.08 28.44
C GLN A 384 -12.93 27.05 29.85
N THR A 385 -12.20 25.98 30.18
CA THR A 385 -11.48 25.80 31.44
C THR A 385 -10.20 25.00 31.19
N GLU A 386 -9.29 24.95 32.16
CA GLU A 386 -8.00 24.26 32.03
C GLU A 386 -8.18 22.75 31.79
N LEU A 387 -7.43 22.21 30.85
CA LEU A 387 -7.47 20.81 30.48
C LEU A 387 -6.53 20.00 31.39
N GLU A 388 -7.08 19.40 32.45
CA GLU A 388 -6.34 18.47 33.30
C GLU A 388 -6.52 17.01 32.83
N ALA A 389 -7.72 16.47 33.01
CA ALA A 389 -8.07 15.11 32.61
C ALA A 389 -9.59 14.98 32.42
N LEU A 390 -10.01 14.31 31.34
CA LEU A 390 -11.42 14.14 30.98
C LEU A 390 -12.09 13.01 31.77
N GLY A 391 -13.28 13.28 32.30
CA GLY A 391 -14.05 12.37 33.14
C GLY A 391 -13.73 12.55 34.62
N ALA A 392 -14.74 12.42 35.46
CA ALA A 392 -14.63 12.53 36.92
C ALA A 392 -15.20 11.31 37.67
N GLU A 393 -15.97 10.48 36.99
CA GLU A 393 -16.64 9.32 37.56
C GLU A 393 -16.70 8.17 36.58
N ALA A 394 -16.71 6.94 37.09
CA ALA A 394 -16.83 5.73 36.29
C ALA A 394 -17.39 4.58 37.12
N SER A 395 -17.82 3.54 36.42
CA SER A 395 -18.13 2.25 37.01
C SER A 395 -17.46 1.12 36.22
N GLY A 396 -17.22 0.01 36.91
CA GLY A 396 -16.43 -1.06 36.35
C GLY A 396 -16.26 -2.24 37.28
N VAL A 397 -15.28 -3.08 36.95
CA VAL A 397 -14.96 -4.31 37.68
C VAL A 397 -13.56 -4.20 38.27
N VAL A 398 -13.42 -4.59 39.53
CA VAL A 398 -12.11 -4.60 40.20
C VAL A 398 -11.21 -5.69 39.59
N THR A 399 -10.02 -5.31 39.14
CA THR A 399 -9.01 -6.23 38.57
C THR A 399 -7.82 -6.46 39.48
N ALA A 400 -7.49 -5.49 40.33
CA ALA A 400 -6.48 -5.64 41.37
C ALA A 400 -6.85 -4.83 42.62
N VAL A 401 -6.41 -5.31 43.78
CA VAL A 401 -6.67 -4.71 45.10
C VAL A 401 -5.35 -4.57 45.82
N GLY A 402 -5.05 -3.39 46.36
CA GLY A 402 -3.85 -3.19 47.16
C GLY A 402 -3.91 -3.94 48.49
N ASP A 403 -2.75 -4.31 49.03
CA ASP A 403 -2.61 -5.19 50.20
C ASP A 403 -3.45 -4.77 51.42
N GLY A 404 -3.71 -3.47 51.60
CA GLY A 404 -4.50 -2.94 52.71
C GLY A 404 -6.02 -2.98 52.51
N MET A 405 -6.50 -3.40 51.34
CA MET A 405 -7.92 -3.25 50.94
C MET A 405 -8.67 -4.57 50.73
N HIS A 406 -8.02 -5.72 50.94
CA HIS A 406 -8.63 -7.04 50.74
C HIS A 406 -9.85 -7.33 51.63
N GLU A 407 -9.99 -6.67 52.79
CA GLU A 407 -11.17 -6.82 53.64
C GLU A 407 -12.42 -6.15 53.03
N ARG A 408 -12.23 -5.11 52.22
CA ARG A 408 -13.33 -4.31 51.65
C ARG A 408 -13.61 -4.64 50.20
N PHE A 409 -12.59 -4.97 49.41
CA PHE A 409 -12.71 -5.22 47.97
C PHE A 409 -12.04 -6.54 47.58
N ALA A 410 -12.63 -7.21 46.60
CA ALA A 410 -12.12 -8.42 45.97
C ALA A 410 -12.11 -8.25 44.45
N VAL A 411 -11.21 -8.97 43.78
CA VAL A 411 -11.18 -9.04 42.31
C VAL A 411 -12.51 -9.61 41.81
N GLY A 412 -13.10 -8.97 40.80
CA GLY A 412 -14.43 -9.27 40.28
C GLY A 412 -15.57 -8.46 40.92
N ASP A 413 -15.31 -7.69 41.98
CA ASP A 413 -16.31 -6.79 42.56
C ASP A 413 -16.74 -5.74 41.52
N ARG A 414 -18.06 -5.52 41.45
CA ARG A 414 -18.65 -4.43 40.66
C ARG A 414 -18.62 -3.16 41.48
N VAL A 415 -18.05 -2.10 40.95
CA VAL A 415 -17.82 -0.86 41.70
C VAL A 415 -18.11 0.39 40.87
N ALA A 416 -18.38 1.49 41.56
CA ALA A 416 -18.34 2.84 41.00
C ALA A 416 -17.34 3.70 41.77
N CYS A 417 -16.71 4.65 41.09
CA CYS A 417 -15.65 5.47 41.66
C CYS A 417 -15.70 6.93 41.21
N LEU A 418 -15.15 7.81 42.06
CA LEU A 418 -14.75 9.16 41.71
C LEU A 418 -13.23 9.22 41.50
N HIS A 419 -12.81 9.66 40.32
CA HIS A 419 -11.40 9.84 39.97
C HIS A 419 -11.28 10.82 38.81
N LEU A 420 -10.25 11.67 38.79
CA LEU A 420 -10.03 12.56 37.64
C LEU A 420 -9.43 11.79 36.47
N GLY A 421 -9.95 12.03 35.27
CA GLY A 421 -9.48 11.34 34.07
C GLY A 421 -10.09 9.96 33.87
N THR A 422 -11.36 9.72 34.21
CA THR A 422 -11.96 8.37 34.11
C THR A 422 -12.25 7.88 32.69
N ILE A 423 -12.14 8.72 31.66
CA ILE A 423 -12.26 8.28 30.27
C ILE A 423 -10.98 7.53 29.85
N ARG A 424 -10.85 6.29 30.34
CA ARG A 424 -9.72 5.38 30.08
C ARG A 424 -10.15 3.93 30.27
N SER A 425 -9.30 3.01 29.84
CA SER A 425 -9.51 1.55 29.96
C SER A 425 -9.44 1.05 31.41
N PHE A 426 -8.47 1.50 32.20
CA PHE A 426 -8.27 1.11 33.60
C PHE A 426 -8.00 2.31 34.48
N VAL A 427 -8.65 2.38 35.64
CA VAL A 427 -8.46 3.43 36.64
C VAL A 427 -7.85 2.82 37.90
N ARG A 428 -6.75 3.39 38.39
CA ARG A 428 -6.19 3.12 39.72
C ARG A 428 -6.57 4.27 40.64
N GLY A 429 -7.56 4.04 41.49
CA GLY A 429 -8.11 5.06 42.39
C GLY A 429 -7.81 4.77 43.85
N ASP A 430 -7.87 5.79 44.71
CA ASP A 430 -7.86 5.62 46.16
C ASP A 430 -9.19 4.99 46.61
N SER A 431 -9.11 3.95 47.45
CA SER A 431 -10.28 3.16 47.88
C SER A 431 -11.37 3.97 48.59
N ARG A 432 -11.05 5.14 49.14
CA ARG A 432 -12.03 6.04 49.79
C ARG A 432 -13.07 6.58 48.82
N PHE A 433 -12.71 6.68 47.54
CA PHE A 433 -13.57 7.17 46.47
C PHE A 433 -14.24 6.07 45.65
N VAL A 434 -14.16 4.82 46.11
CA VAL A 434 -14.74 3.64 45.46
C VAL A 434 -15.86 3.06 46.32
N GLN A 435 -16.97 2.63 45.70
CA GLN A 435 -18.09 1.95 46.36
C GLN A 435 -18.56 0.74 45.54
N LYS A 436 -18.98 -0.33 46.22
CA LYS A 436 -19.56 -1.50 45.54
C LYS A 436 -20.94 -1.19 44.99
N LEU A 437 -21.21 -1.69 43.79
CA LEU A 437 -22.53 -1.65 43.18
C LEU A 437 -23.38 -2.83 43.63
N PRO A 438 -24.70 -2.64 43.80
CA PRO A 438 -25.63 -3.75 43.93
C PRO A 438 -25.53 -4.72 42.72
N PRO A 439 -25.76 -6.02 42.93
CA PRO A 439 -25.57 -7.03 41.88
C PRO A 439 -26.46 -6.81 40.65
N ASP A 440 -27.64 -6.22 40.83
CA ASP A 440 -28.68 -5.94 39.83
C ASP A 440 -28.55 -4.56 39.15
N MET A 441 -27.68 -3.68 39.64
CA MET A 441 -27.53 -2.33 39.08
C MET A 441 -26.62 -2.35 37.85
N GLY A 442 -27.04 -1.78 36.71
CA GLY A 442 -26.21 -1.63 35.51
C GLY A 442 -24.99 -0.73 35.71
N PHE A 443 -23.94 -0.90 34.90
CA PHE A 443 -22.73 -0.06 34.96
C PHE A 443 -23.00 1.38 34.52
N ASP A 444 -23.83 1.56 33.50
CA ASP A 444 -24.36 2.86 33.07
C ASP A 444 -25.00 3.64 34.22
N THR A 445 -25.88 2.99 34.98
CA THR A 445 -26.52 3.56 36.17
C THR A 445 -25.48 3.83 37.25
N GLY A 446 -24.60 2.86 37.51
CA GLY A 446 -23.54 2.99 38.52
C GLY A 446 -22.58 4.16 38.24
N ALA A 447 -22.31 4.48 36.98
CA ALA A 447 -21.42 5.58 36.59
C ALA A 447 -22.07 6.97 36.74
N ALA A 448 -23.40 7.06 36.77
CA ALA A 448 -24.14 8.32 36.89
C ALA A 448 -24.41 8.76 38.35
N LEU A 449 -24.06 7.93 39.33
CA LEU A 449 -24.34 8.18 40.75
C LEU A 449 -23.25 8.99 41.48
N PRO A 450 -21.94 8.68 41.35
CA PRO A 450 -20.95 9.15 42.31
C PRO A 450 -20.92 10.68 42.45
N GLY A 451 -20.76 11.42 41.35
CA GLY A 451 -20.63 12.86 41.35
C GLY A 451 -21.90 13.58 41.82
N ALA A 452 -23.06 13.16 41.31
CA ALA A 452 -24.35 13.74 41.67
C ALA A 452 -24.66 13.55 43.17
N TYR A 453 -24.48 12.34 43.69
CA TYR A 453 -24.79 12.02 45.09
C TYR A 453 -23.79 12.63 46.07
N THR A 454 -22.49 12.62 45.77
CA THR A 454 -21.51 13.24 46.68
C THR A 454 -21.71 14.74 46.74
N THR A 455 -21.98 15.39 45.59
CA THR A 455 -22.22 16.83 45.54
C THR A 455 -23.50 17.19 46.30
N SER A 456 -24.59 16.47 46.06
CA SER A 456 -25.86 16.67 46.77
C SER A 456 -25.70 16.48 48.29
N LYS A 457 -25.10 15.36 48.71
CA LYS A 457 -24.90 15.05 50.14
C LYS A 457 -24.00 16.09 50.82
N HIS A 458 -22.90 16.49 50.18
CA HIS A 458 -22.01 17.51 50.73
C HIS A 458 -22.74 18.85 50.91
N TYR A 459 -23.50 19.28 49.91
CA TYR A 459 -24.26 20.53 49.98
C TYR A 459 -25.33 20.50 51.08
N CYS A 460 -26.12 19.42 51.15
CA CYS A 460 -27.17 19.24 52.14
C CYS A 460 -26.65 19.11 53.57
N CYS A 461 -25.57 18.36 53.79
CA CYS A 461 -25.07 18.10 55.14
C CYS A 461 -24.12 19.18 55.67
N PHE A 462 -23.25 19.75 54.84
CA PHE A 462 -22.22 20.68 55.29
C PHE A 462 -22.56 22.14 54.98
N CYS A 463 -23.06 22.43 53.77
CA CYS A 463 -23.32 23.81 53.36
C CYS A 463 -24.62 24.36 53.98
N CYS A 464 -25.67 23.54 54.03
CA CYS A 464 -26.92 23.91 54.71
C CYS A 464 -26.72 24.05 56.23
N CYS A 465 -25.91 23.20 56.89
CA CYS A 465 -25.59 23.37 58.30
C CYS A 465 -24.79 24.65 58.58
N CYS A 466 -23.84 25.03 57.72
CA CYS A 466 -23.12 26.31 57.86
C CYS A 466 -24.05 27.53 57.66
N CYS A 467 -24.95 27.50 56.68
CA CYS A 467 -25.95 28.55 56.47
C CYS A 467 -27.01 28.60 57.59
N TYR A 468 -27.35 27.46 58.19
CA TYR A 468 -28.28 27.40 59.32
C TYR A 468 -27.61 27.86 60.62
N CYS A 469 -26.35 27.49 60.88
CA CYS A 469 -25.57 27.97 62.02
C CYS A 469 -25.26 29.47 61.95
N SER A 470 -25.04 30.04 60.75
CA SER A 470 -24.85 31.48 60.60
C SER A 470 -26.15 32.28 60.78
N ARG A 471 -27.33 31.71 60.51
CA ARG A 471 -28.63 32.32 60.89
C ARG A 471 -29.01 32.09 62.35
N LEU A 472 -28.57 31.00 62.97
CA LEU A 472 -28.77 30.72 64.40
C LEU A 472 -27.80 31.49 65.31
N ALA A 473 -26.70 32.02 64.79
CA ALA A 473 -25.84 32.94 65.55
C ALA A 473 -26.59 34.23 65.98
N ASP A 474 -27.68 34.60 65.30
CA ASP A 474 -28.55 35.71 65.69
C ASP A 474 -29.71 35.31 66.62
N HIS A 475 -29.99 34.01 66.79
CA HIS A 475 -31.03 33.55 67.73
C HIS A 475 -30.67 32.21 68.39
N GLN A 476 -30.39 32.28 69.69
CA GLN A 476 -30.19 31.13 70.58
C GLN A 476 -31.30 30.08 70.44
N CYS A 477 -30.97 28.87 70.01
CA CYS A 477 -31.70 27.67 70.43
C CYS A 477 -30.83 26.41 70.31
N PRO A 478 -30.84 25.50 71.31
CA PRO A 478 -29.98 24.32 71.37
C PRO A 478 -30.69 23.10 70.78
N LEU A 479 -29.97 22.22 70.08
CA LEU A 479 -30.27 20.77 70.03
C LEU A 479 -29.05 19.99 69.51
N PRO A 480 -28.88 18.73 69.96
CA PRO A 480 -27.61 18.02 69.94
C PRO A 480 -27.37 17.29 68.62
N LEU A 481 -26.10 17.24 68.24
CA LEU A 481 -25.55 16.43 67.17
C LEU A 481 -25.77 14.93 67.46
N LEU A 482 -26.27 14.21 66.46
CA LEU A 482 -26.14 12.76 66.29
C LEU A 482 -25.37 12.49 65.00
#